data_AF-B7RTT0-F1
#
_entry.id   AF-B7RTT0-F1
#
_cell.length_a   1.000
_cell.length_b   1.000
_cell.length_c   1.000
_cell.angle_alpha   90.00
_cell.angle_beta   90.00
_cell.angle_gamma   90.00
#
_symmetry.space_group_name_H-M   'P 1'
#
loop_
_entity.id
_entity.type
_entity.pdbx_description
1 polymer ?
#
loop_
_entity_poly.entity_id
_entity_poly.type
_entity_poly.pdbx_seq_one_letter_code
_entity_poly.pdbx_strand_id
1 'polypeptide(L)' 'MQRGISRAYEAPYYVVLVDLEEGVRMMSSLVECEPGEAEVGAKVEVLFQDWGEGHVLPVFKLRDE' A
#
# COMPACT_ATOMS: atom_id res chain seq x y z
N MET A 1 -18.06 -4.31 11.86
CA MET A 1 -17.41 -5.24 10.92
C MET A 1 -16.73 -4.41 9.84
N GLN A 2 -15.42 -4.57 9.63
CA GLN A 2 -14.71 -3.97 8.50
C GLN A 2 -14.95 -4.83 7.26
N ARG A 3 -15.20 -4.22 6.10
CA ARG A 3 -15.41 -4.93 4.82
C ARG A 3 -14.80 -4.13 3.68
N GLY A 4 -14.24 -4.84 2.72
CA GLY A 4 -13.83 -4.32 1.43
C GLY A 4 -14.91 -3.52 0.71
N ILE A 5 -14.49 -2.51 -0.05
CA ILE A 5 -15.36 -1.80 -1.00
C ILE A 5 -15.77 -2.69 -2.18
N SER A 6 -14.93 -3.66 -2.54
CA SER A 6 -15.18 -4.67 -3.57
C SER A 6 -14.40 -5.95 -3.25
N ARG A 7 -14.53 -6.98 -4.09
CA ARG A 7 -13.73 -8.22 -3.98
C ARG A 7 -12.24 -8.01 -4.18
N ALA A 8 -11.85 -6.89 -4.81
CA ALA A 8 -10.45 -6.57 -5.07
C ALA A 8 -9.73 -5.97 -3.86
N TYR A 9 -10.46 -5.59 -2.79
CA TYR A 9 -9.90 -4.95 -1.60
C TYR A 9 -10.35 -5.71 -0.36
N GLU A 10 -9.55 -6.65 0.12
CA GLU A 10 -9.81 -7.35 1.37
C GLU A 10 -9.55 -6.41 2.55
N ALA A 11 -10.47 -6.34 3.51
CA ALA A 11 -10.32 -5.50 4.69
C ALA A 11 -9.71 -6.29 5.85
N PRO A 12 -8.89 -5.65 6.70
CA PRO A 12 -8.49 -4.24 6.66
C PRO A 12 -7.46 -3.95 5.55
N TYR A 13 -7.53 -2.76 4.96
CA TYR A 13 -6.55 -2.28 4.00
C TYR A 13 -6.26 -0.80 4.23
N TYR A 14 -5.05 -0.39 3.86
CA TYR A 14 -4.61 0.99 3.89
C TYR A 14 -4.60 1.57 2.48
N VAL A 15 -5.15 2.77 2.34
CA VAL A 15 -4.93 3.62 1.16
C VAL A 15 -4.00 4.74 1.59
N VAL A 16 -2.88 4.89 0.90
CA VAL A 16 -1.80 5.80 1.26
C VAL A 16 -1.47 6.76 0.13
N LEU A 17 -0.98 7.94 0.50
CA LEU A 17 -0.30 8.86 -0.39
C LEU A 17 1.20 8.81 -0.06
N VAL A 18 1.99 8.29 -0.98
CA VAL A 18 3.43 8.10 -0.81
C VAL A 18 4.16 9.22 -1.53
N ASP A 19 5.00 9.95 -0.81
CA ASP A 19 5.98 10.87 -1.38
C ASP A 19 7.24 10.09 -1.76
N LEU A 20 7.50 9.97 -3.06
CA LEU A 20 8.71 9.32 -3.57
C LEU A 20 9.91 10.28 -3.51
N GLU A 21 11.12 9.74 -3.42
CA GLU A 21 12.35 10.54 -3.32
C GLU A 21 12.61 11.39 -4.57
N GLU A 22 12.05 10.99 -5.71
CA GLU A 22 12.05 11.73 -6.97
C GLU A 22 11.14 12.97 -6.95
N GLY A 23 10.32 13.15 -5.91
CA GLY A 23 9.50 14.35 -5.69
C GLY A 23 8.05 14.26 -6.18
N VAL A 24 7.58 13.09 -6.60
CA VAL A 24 6.18 12.85 -6.98
C VAL A 24 5.39 12.17 -5.86
N ARG A 25 4.08 12.43 -5.80
CA ARG A 25 3.16 11.78 -4.86
C ARG A 25 2.28 10.76 -5.57
N MET A 26 2.26 9.53 -5.06
CA MET A 26 1.49 8.41 -5.61
C MET A 26 0.42 7.94 -4.62
N MET A 27 -0.80 7.73 -5.10
CA MET A 27 -1.83 7.02 -4.33
C MET A 27 -1.68 5.52 -4.58
N SER A 28 -1.56 4.73 -3.50
CA SER A 28 -1.43 3.27 -3.58
C SER A 28 -1.91 2.60 -2.28
N SER A 29 -1.66 1.31 -2.14
CA SER A 29 -1.96 0.51 -0.95
C SER A 29 -0.68 0.27 -0.14
N LEU A 30 -0.81 0.31 1.20
CA LEU A 30 0.21 -0.20 2.10
C LEU A 30 -0.15 -1.66 2.46
N VAL A 31 0.71 -2.59 2.07
CA VAL A 31 0.60 -4.03 2.31
C VAL A 31 1.58 -4.47 3.39
N GLU A 32 1.42 -5.70 3.88
CA GLU A 32 2.29 -6.27 4.93
C GLU A 32 2.40 -5.37 6.17
N CYS A 33 1.29 -4.74 6.56
CA CYS A 33 1.22 -3.82 7.69
C CYS A 33 -0.02 -4.13 8.52
N GLU A 34 0.17 -4.40 9.80
CA GLU A 34 -0.92 -4.68 10.72
C GLU A 34 -1.66 -3.40 11.13
N PRO A 35 -2.96 -3.49 11.47
CA PRO A 35 -3.73 -2.37 11.96
C PRO A 35 -3.08 -1.66 13.16
N GLY A 36 -2.61 -0.43 12.93
CA GLY A 36 -2.02 0.43 13.97
C GLY A 36 -0.50 0.59 13.88
N GLU A 37 0.18 -0.13 12.99
CA GLU A 37 1.63 0.03 12.77
C GLU A 37 1.95 1.23 11.86
N ALA A 38 1.04 1.57 10.94
CA ALA A 38 1.26 2.65 9.99
C ALA A 38 1.17 4.03 10.64
N GLU A 39 2.24 4.83 10.46
CA GLU A 39 2.30 6.23 10.87
C GLU A 39 2.57 7.17 9.69
N VAL A 40 2.03 8.39 9.73
CA VAL A 40 2.31 9.41 8.71
C VAL A 40 3.78 9.80 8.78
N GLY A 41 4.46 9.72 7.64
CA GLY A 41 5.91 10.01 7.54
C GLY A 41 6.80 8.79 7.69
N ALA A 42 6.25 7.60 7.98
CA ALA A 42 7.00 6.36 7.95
C ALA A 42 7.65 6.14 6.58
N LYS A 43 8.86 5.55 6.59
CA LYS A 43 9.56 5.17 5.37
C LYS A 43 8.91 3.92 4.78
N VAL A 44 8.77 3.90 3.47
CA VAL A 44 8.19 2.79 2.72
C VAL A 44 9.09 2.40 1.57
N GLU A 45 8.92 1.18 1.10
CA GLU A 45 9.56 0.67 -0.10
C GLU A 45 8.51 0.08 -1.05
N VAL A 46 8.79 0.16 -2.35
CA VAL A 46 7.88 -0.32 -3.39
C VAL A 46 8.00 -1.83 -3.56
N LEU A 47 6.84 -2.48 -3.69
CA LEU A 47 6.67 -3.85 -4.12
C LEU A 47 5.82 -3.87 -5.38
N PHE A 48 5.97 -4.91 -6.20
CA PHE A 48 5.17 -5.10 -7.40
C PHE A 48 4.31 -6.35 -7.23
N GLN A 49 3.00 -6.17 -7.14
CA GLN A 49 2.05 -7.25 -6.89
C GLN A 49 1.30 -7.59 -8.17
N ASP A 50 1.19 -8.89 -8.46
CA ASP A 50 0.31 -9.40 -9.52
C ASP A 50 -1.15 -9.16 -9.13
N TRP A 51 -1.89 -8.50 -10.02
CA TRP A 51 -3.30 -8.16 -9.86
C TRP A 51 -4.21 -8.91 -10.85
N GLY A 52 -3.68 -9.96 -11.47
CA GLY A 52 -4.35 -10.77 -12.48
C GLY A 52 -4.28 -10.16 -13.88
N GLU A 53 -4.62 -10.98 -14.88
CA GLU A 53 -4.72 -10.57 -16.29
C GLU A 53 -3.44 -9.92 -16.86
N GLY A 54 -2.27 -10.22 -16.27
CA GLY A 54 -0.99 -9.63 -16.65
C GLY A 54 -0.77 -8.21 -16.13
N HIS A 55 -1.64 -7.71 -15.26
CA HIS A 55 -1.46 -6.44 -14.57
C HIS A 55 -0.57 -6.61 -13.34
N VAL A 56 0.46 -5.77 -13.24
CA VAL A 56 1.33 -5.68 -12.07
C VAL A 56 1.24 -4.26 -11.56
N LEU A 57 0.85 -4.11 -10.29
CA LEU A 57 0.66 -2.80 -9.67
C LEU A 57 1.75 -2.52 -8.65
N PRO A 58 2.27 -1.27 -8.59
CA PRO A 58 3.14 -0.84 -7.51
C PRO A 58 2.31 -0.67 -6.23
N VAL A 59 2.64 -1.45 -5.22
CA VAL A 59 2.15 -1.33 -3.84
C VAL A 59 3.34 -1.00 -2.93
N PHE A 60 3.09 -0.68 -1.67
CA PHE A 60 4.17 -0.29 -0.74
C PHE A 60 4.09 -1.12 0.53
N LYS A 61 5.24 -1.36 1.15
CA LYS A 61 5.32 -1.85 2.54
C LYS A 61 6.15 -0.90 3.38
N LEU A 62 6.02 -1.00 4.70
CA LEU A 62 6.93 -0.30 5.62
C LEU A 62 8.35 -0.78 5.36
N ARG A 63 9.29 0.16 5.29
CA ARG A 63 10.70 -0.14 5.10
C ARG A 63 11.31 -0.50 6.47
N ASP A 64 12.01 -1.63 6.52
CA ASP A 64 12.81 -1.99 7.70
C ASP A 64 13.94 -0.95 7.91
N GLU A 65 14.28 -0.65 9.17
CA GLU A 65 15.33 0.34 9.53
C GLU A 65 16.70 0.02 8.92
#